data_AF-A0A8H5C4E0-F1
#
_entry.id   AF-A0A8H5C4E0-F1
#
_cell.length_a   1.000
_cell.length_b   1.000
_cell.length_c   1.000
_cell.angle_alpha   90.00
_cell.angle_beta   90.00
_cell.angle_gamma   90.00
#
_symmetry.space_group_name_H-M   'P 1'
#
loop_
_entity.id
_entity.type
_entity.pdbx_description
1 polymer ?
#
loop_
_entity_poly.entity_id
_entity_poly.type
_entity_poly.pdbx_seq_one_letter_code
_entity_poly.pdbx_strand_id
1 'polypeptide(L)'
;MSPLPSSSITTRLAYHQPITYNLSVFREICKYIYRSENLSPPSIFTIRSAYETLWARAINREYWSGAVGSGEIARIGVYAVEAYGIFKIGEILGRRSLVGYNVNY
;
A
#
# COMPACT_ATOMS: atom_id res chain seq x y z
N MET A 1 -12.89 18.36 48.72
CA MET A 1 -13.17 18.99 47.41
C MET A 1 -11.99 18.66 46.50
N SER A 2 -12.10 17.69 45.60
CA SER A 2 -11.04 17.40 44.63
C SER A 2 -10.97 18.52 43.59
N PRO A 3 -9.77 18.95 43.15
CA PRO A 3 -9.64 20.03 42.18
C PRO A 3 -10.20 19.60 40.82
N LEU A 4 -11.02 20.47 40.20
CA LEU A 4 -11.55 20.25 38.86
C LEU A 4 -10.41 20.31 37.83
N PRO A 5 -10.35 19.39 36.85
CA PRO A 5 -9.30 19.37 35.85
C PRO A 5 -9.33 20.66 34.99
N SER A 6 -8.14 21.18 34.64
CA SER A 6 -8.00 22.40 33.84
C SER A 6 -8.66 22.24 32.46
N SER A 7 -9.30 23.31 31.97
CA SER A 7 -10.08 23.33 30.70
C SER A 7 -9.36 22.73 29.49
N SER A 8 -8.03 22.87 29.42
CA SER A 8 -7.15 22.30 28.39
C SER A 8 -7.12 20.76 28.35
N ILE A 9 -7.27 20.11 29.51
CA ILE A 9 -7.32 18.65 29.63
C ILE A 9 -8.70 18.17 29.15
N THR A 10 -9.76 18.86 29.56
CA THR A 10 -11.14 18.55 29.17
C THR A 10 -11.35 18.64 27.66
N THR A 11 -10.76 19.63 26.98
CA THR A 11 -10.81 19.73 25.50
C THR A 11 -10.07 18.60 24.80
N ARG A 12 -8.90 18.16 25.31
CA ARG A 12 -8.15 17.05 24.71
C ARG A 12 -8.89 15.71 24.84
N LEU A 13 -9.53 15.47 25.99
CA LEU A 13 -10.40 14.30 26.16
C LEU A 13 -11.64 14.37 25.25
N ALA A 14 -12.18 15.57 25.01
CA ALA A 14 -13.32 15.75 24.11
C ALA A 14 -13.00 15.39 22.65
N TYR A 15 -11.79 15.68 22.15
CA TYR A 15 -11.36 15.29 20.79
C TYR A 15 -10.84 13.85 20.69
N HIS A 16 -10.43 13.24 21.80
CA HIS A 16 -9.92 11.88 21.79
C HIS A 16 -11.00 10.85 21.35
N GLN A 17 -12.21 10.95 21.91
CA GLN A 17 -13.33 10.05 21.60
C GLN A 17 -13.74 10.02 20.11
N PRO A 18 -13.96 11.16 19.42
CA PRO A 18 -14.30 11.12 18.00
C PRO A 18 -13.15 10.60 17.12
N ILE A 19 -11.89 10.86 17.47
CA ILE A 19 -10.74 10.37 16.71
C ILE A 19 -10.64 8.84 16.80
N THR A 20 -10.73 8.28 18.01
CA THR A 20 -10.66 6.82 18.19
C THR A 20 -11.84 6.10 17.54
N TYR A 21 -13.03 6.69 17.61
CA TYR A 21 -14.22 6.17 16.93
C TYR A 21 -14.05 6.20 15.40
N ASN A 22 -13.63 7.33 14.81
CA ASN A 22 -13.45 7.41 13.36
C ASN A 22 -12.35 6.46 12.87
N LEU A 23 -11.28 6.30 13.65
CA LEU A 23 -10.22 5.35 13.32
C LEU A 23 -10.71 3.90 13.38
N SER A 24 -11.58 3.55 14.32
CA SER A 24 -12.14 2.20 14.42
C SER A 24 -13.06 1.89 13.25
N VAL A 25 -13.93 2.83 12.87
CA VAL A 25 -14.79 2.72 11.67
C VAL A 25 -13.93 2.59 10.41
N PHE A 26 -12.93 3.45 10.24
CA PHE A 26 -12.00 3.37 9.11
C PHE A 26 -11.29 2.02 9.04
N ARG A 27 -10.83 1.49 10.17
CA ARG A 27 -10.22 0.16 10.25
C ARG A 27 -11.17 -0.95 9.80
N GLU A 28 -12.44 -0.93 10.20
CA GLU A 28 -13.41 -1.92 9.73
C GLU A 28 -13.68 -1.80 8.23
N ILE A 29 -13.74 -0.58 7.69
CA ILE A 29 -13.84 -0.34 6.24
C ILE A 29 -12.63 -0.96 5.52
N CYS A 30 -11.41 -0.74 6.01
CA CYS A 30 -10.22 -1.35 5.41
C CYS A 30 -10.28 -2.89 5.41
N LYS A 31 -10.76 -3.52 6.49
CA LYS A 31 -10.90 -4.99 6.55
C LYS A 31 -11.94 -5.50 5.57
N TYR A 32 -13.05 -4.78 5.43
CA TYR A 32 -14.09 -5.13 4.48
C TYR A 32 -13.54 -5.11 3.06
N ILE A 33 -12.85 -4.03 2.67
CA ILE A 33 -12.21 -3.88 1.36
C ILE A 33 -11.18 -4.99 1.13
N TYR A 34 -10.36 -5.30 2.12
CA TYR A 34 -9.36 -6.36 2.01
C TYR A 34 -9.97 -7.72 1.62
N ARG A 35 -11.14 -8.04 2.20
CA ARG A 35 -11.85 -9.28 1.90
C ARG A 35 -12.65 -9.19 0.60
N SER A 36 -13.30 -8.07 0.32
CA SER A 36 -14.12 -7.89 -0.89
C SER A 36 -13.26 -7.91 -2.15
N GLU A 37 -12.11 -7.26 -2.10
CA GLU A 37 -11.18 -7.12 -3.24
C GLU A 37 -10.18 -8.28 -3.33
N ASN A 38 -10.35 -9.34 -2.53
CA ASN A 38 -9.46 -10.51 -2.50
C ASN A 38 -7.97 -10.12 -2.42
N LEU A 39 -7.63 -9.11 -1.61
CA LEU A 39 -6.25 -8.63 -1.42
C LEU A 39 -5.39 -9.61 -0.60
N SER A 40 -5.95 -10.77 -0.25
CA SER A 40 -5.19 -11.90 0.25
C SER A 40 -4.14 -12.36 -0.77
N PRO A 41 -2.95 -12.79 -0.32
CA PRO A 41 -1.93 -13.33 -1.20
C PRO A 41 -2.53 -14.40 -2.13
N PRO A 42 -2.31 -14.30 -3.45
CA PRO A 42 -2.82 -15.28 -4.40
C PRO A 42 -2.09 -16.63 -4.25
N SER A 43 -2.65 -17.68 -4.84
CA SER A 43 -2.01 -18.99 -4.83
C SER A 43 -0.66 -18.97 -5.57
N ILE A 44 0.26 -19.84 -5.17
CA ILE A 44 1.58 -19.98 -5.83
C ILE A 44 1.41 -20.30 -7.33
N PHE A 45 0.39 -21.08 -7.68
CA PHE A 45 0.06 -21.39 -9.06
C PHE A 45 -0.34 -20.13 -9.85
N THR A 46 -1.17 -19.27 -9.27
CA THR A 46 -1.55 -17.99 -9.86
C THR A 46 -0.35 -17.08 -10.10
N ILE A 47 0.58 -17.02 -9.14
CA ILE A 47 1.82 -16.24 -9.27
C ILE A 47 2.66 -16.75 -10.42
N ARG A 48 2.84 -18.07 -10.52
CA ARG A 48 3.60 -18.69 -11.61
C ARG A 48 2.99 -18.39 -12.98
N SER A 49 1.67 -18.56 -13.11
CA SER A 49 0.96 -18.29 -14.36
C SER A 49 1.05 -16.82 -14.78
N ALA A 50 0.94 -15.89 -13.82
CA ALA A 50 1.14 -14.46 -14.06
C ALA A 50 2.57 -14.16 -14.55
N TYR A 51 3.59 -14.77 -13.91
CA TYR A 51 4.98 -14.63 -14.34
C TYR A 51 5.20 -15.14 -15.77
N GLU A 52 4.73 -16.34 -16.09
CA GLU A 52 4.85 -16.92 -17.44
C GLU A 52 4.20 -16.03 -18.49
N THR A 53 3.02 -15.47 -18.19
CA THR A 53 2.31 -14.54 -19.08
C THR A 53 3.08 -13.24 -19.29
N LEU A 54 3.60 -12.64 -18.21
CA LEU A 54 4.37 -11.40 -18.28
C LEU A 54 5.67 -11.61 -19.04
N TRP A 55 6.35 -12.74 -18.80
CA TRP A 55 7.59 -13.08 -19.50
C TRP A 55 7.36 -13.26 -21.00
N ALA A 56 6.31 -13.99 -21.39
CA ALA A 56 5.94 -14.18 -22.79
C ALA A 56 5.64 -12.85 -23.50
N ARG A 57 4.97 -11.91 -22.83
CA ARG A 57 4.70 -10.56 -23.37
C ARG A 57 5.96 -9.71 -23.44
N ALA A 58 6.83 -9.78 -22.45
CA ALA A 58 8.04 -8.96 -22.36
C ALA A 58 9.03 -9.27 -23.50
N ILE A 59 9.15 -10.53 -23.92
CA ILE A 59 10.04 -10.93 -25.03
C ILE A 59 9.40 -10.77 -26.42
N ASN A 60 8.09 -10.51 -26.50
CA ASN A 60 7.37 -10.40 -27.75
C ASN A 60 7.47 -8.98 -28.32
N ARG A 61 7.97 -8.84 -29.57
CA ARG A 61 8.19 -7.53 -30.20
C ARG A 61 6.87 -6.87 -30.63
N GLU A 62 5.92 -7.65 -31.09
CA GLU A 62 4.62 -7.18 -31.55
C GLU A 62 3.85 -6.51 -30.40
N TYR A 63 3.92 -7.07 -29.20
CA TYR A 63 3.35 -6.50 -27.97
C TYR A 63 3.85 -5.08 -27.72
N TRP A 64 5.16 -4.84 -27.79
CA TRP A 64 5.74 -3.52 -27.61
C TRP A 64 5.36 -2.54 -28.72
N SER A 65 5.36 -3.00 -29.98
CA SER A 65 4.93 -2.16 -31.10
C SER A 65 3.46 -1.74 -30.99
N GLY A 66 2.60 -2.65 -30.54
CA GLY A 66 1.20 -2.39 -30.25
C GLY A 66 1.02 -1.44 -29.07
N ALA A 67 1.77 -1.64 -27.99
CA ALA A 67 1.69 -0.81 -26.79
C ALA A 67 2.12 0.66 -27.05
N VAL A 68 3.10 0.87 -27.93
CA VAL A 68 3.49 2.22 -28.36
C VAL A 68 2.43 2.83 -29.26
N GLY A 69 1.92 2.07 -30.24
CA GLY A 69 0.89 2.55 -31.17
C GLY A 69 -0.46 2.86 -30.53
N SER A 70 -0.83 2.14 -29.47
CA SER A 70 -2.09 2.32 -28.74
C SER A 70 -2.02 3.33 -27.60
N GLY A 71 -0.82 3.78 -27.22
CA GLY A 71 -0.58 4.60 -26.03
C GLY A 71 -0.59 3.83 -24.71
N GLU A 72 -0.73 2.50 -24.75
CA GLU A 72 -0.68 1.64 -23.55
C GLU A 72 0.67 1.70 -22.82
N ILE A 73 1.73 2.11 -23.52
CA ILE A 73 3.06 2.32 -22.92
C ILE A 73 3.04 3.26 -21.72
N ALA A 74 2.16 4.27 -21.70
CA ALA A 74 2.02 5.17 -20.55
C ALA A 74 1.47 4.44 -19.32
N ARG A 75 0.49 3.54 -19.52
CA ARG A 75 -0.07 2.72 -18.45
C ARG A 75 0.98 1.74 -17.91
N ILE A 76 1.74 1.11 -18.80
CA ILE A 76 2.86 0.23 -18.41
C ILE A 76 3.86 1.01 -17.55
N GLY A 77 4.18 2.25 -17.91
CA GLY A 77 5.05 3.13 -17.13
C GLY A 77 4.50 3.44 -15.73
N VAL A 78 3.21 3.76 -15.61
CA VAL A 78 2.56 3.98 -14.30
C VAL A 78 2.66 2.73 -13.44
N TYR A 79 2.34 1.55 -13.99
CA TYR A 79 2.46 0.29 -13.25
C TYR A 79 3.89 -0.04 -12.84
N ALA A 80 4.90 0.32 -13.64
CA ALA A 80 6.29 0.17 -13.26
C ALA A 80 6.66 1.05 -12.05
N VAL A 81 6.17 2.29 -12.01
CA VAL A 81 6.37 3.20 -10.87
C VAL A 81 5.66 2.69 -9.62
N GLU A 82 4.42 2.20 -9.75
CA GLU A 82 3.67 1.60 -8.65
C GLU A 82 4.38 0.36 -8.08
N ALA A 83 4.85 -0.54 -8.95
CA ALA A 83 5.62 -1.72 -8.55
C ALA A 83 6.92 -1.34 -7.82
N TYR A 84 7.63 -0.32 -8.31
CA TYR A 84 8.81 0.22 -7.62
C TYR A 84 8.48 0.80 -6.24
N GLY A 85 7.35 1.49 -6.12
CA GLY A 85 6.85 1.99 -4.83
C GLY A 85 6.59 0.87 -3.82
N ILE A 86 5.88 -0.19 -4.24
CA ILE A 86 5.61 -1.36 -3.39
C ILE A 86 6.91 -2.05 -2.96
N PHE A 87 7.88 -2.18 -3.88
CA PHE A 87 9.20 -2.74 -3.56
C PHE A 87 9.91 -1.93 -2.46
N LYS A 88 9.90 -0.60 -2.54
CA LYS A 88 10.49 0.28 -1.51
C LYS A 88 9.77 0.21 -0.17
N ILE A 89 8.45 0.03 -0.15
CA ILE A 89 7.71 -0.24 1.08
C ILE A 89 8.18 -1.57 1.70
N GLY A 90 8.39 -2.59 0.88
CA GLY A 90 8.98 -3.87 1.32
C GLY A 90 10.37 -3.70 1.93
N GLU A 91 11.24 -2.90 1.32
CA GLU A 91 12.56 -2.58 1.89
C GLU A 91 12.46 -1.86 3.24
N ILE A 92 11.54 -0.89 3.39
CA ILE A 92 11.28 -0.18 4.65
C ILE A 92 10.86 -1.17 5.75
N LEU A 93 9.97 -2.11 5.43
CA LEU A 93 9.53 -3.15 6.37
C LEU A 93 10.66 -4.13 6.70
N GLY A 94 11.43 -4.57 5.70
CA GLY A 94 12.55 -5.50 5.88
C GLY A 94 13.68 -4.92 6.73
N ARG A 95 14.01 -3.64 6.52
CA ARG A 95 15.04 -2.93 7.31
C ARG A 95 14.50 -2.31 8.61
N ARG A 96 13.18 -2.27 8.79
CA ARG A 96 12.47 -1.65 9.93
C ARG A 96 12.88 -0.18 10.17
N SER A 97 13.18 0.55 9.11
CA SER A 97 13.58 1.97 9.17
C SER A 97 12.91 2.74 8.04
N LEU A 98 12.30 3.88 8.38
CA LEU A 98 11.65 4.75 7.39
C LEU A 98 12.70 5.41 6.48
N VAL A 99 13.81 5.87 7.05
CA VAL A 99 14.86 6.62 6.35
C VAL A 99 16.23 6.01 6.66
N GLY A 100 16.98 5.67 5.61
CA GLY A 100 18.36 5.16 5.73
C GLY A 100 18.52 3.89 6.58
N TYR A 101 19.77 3.53 6.82
CA TYR A 101 20.13 2.51 7.80
C TYR A 101 20.48 3.19 9.12
N ASN A 102 19.97 2.65 10.22
CA ASN A 102 20.40 3.05 11.55
C ASN A 102 21.79 2.45 11.80
N VAL A 103 22.82 3.13 11.30
CA VAL A 103 24.22 2.84 11.63
C VAL A 103 24.61 3.77 12.78
N ASN A 104 24.84 3.19 13.95
CA ASN A 104 25.47 3.90 15.05
C ASN A 104 26.98 3.82 14.83
N TYR A 105 27.63 4.98 14.73
CA TYR A 105 29.10 5.11 14.72
C TYR A 105 29.65 5.12 16.15
#